data_AF-A0A3D1RBB7-F1
#
_entry.id   AF-A0A3D1RBB7-F1
#
_cell.length_a   1.000
_cell.length_b   1.000
_cell.length_c   1.000
_cell.angle_alpha   90.00
_cell.angle_beta   90.00
_cell.angle_gamma   90.00
#
_symmetry.space_group_name_H-M   'P 1'
#
loop_
_entity.id
_entity.type
_entity.pdbx_description
1 polymer ?
#
loop_
_entity_poly.entity_id
_entity_poly.type
_entity_poly.pdbx_seq_one_letter_code
_entity_poly.pdbx_strand_id
1 'polypeptide(L)'
;MSEAARTEPATAPAPKKVALSDARLIALLVGGLMAAGAVVQAFVPPGPLAAVLTASALSVALVGAAIALRGRLLATLGGFRLAAVVLLALAVASALGTFILQDRPAAFYRTKYGAAAGLVLGLRLDDIFHSLWFAGLIALLVAGLVTSAWLRLPVTRRNVGFFAVHLGTVLILAGAGLSALFATKGRVDLRIGAEPASLVAVTRGGAPTGEKI
;
A
#
# COMPACT_ATOMS: atom_id res chain seq x y z
N MET A 1 -35.68 44.78 35.35
CA MET A 1 -34.46 44.08 34.89
C MET A 1 -34.35 42.78 35.66
N SER A 2 -34.64 41.65 35.03
CA SER A 2 -34.21 40.34 35.53
C SER A 2 -34.18 39.39 34.34
N GLU A 3 -32.99 39.30 33.75
CA GLU A 3 -32.66 38.47 32.60
C GLU A 3 -32.63 37.01 33.05
N ALA A 4 -33.64 36.23 32.66
CA ALA A 4 -33.68 34.80 32.90
C ALA A 4 -32.60 34.13 32.04
N ALA A 5 -31.52 33.68 32.69
CA ALA A 5 -30.46 32.89 32.10
C ALA A 5 -31.03 31.62 31.46
N ARG A 6 -31.03 31.57 30.12
CA ARG A 6 -31.22 30.33 29.37
C ARG A 6 -29.97 29.49 29.54
N THR A 7 -30.05 28.47 30.38
CA THR A 7 -29.10 27.36 30.37
C THR A 7 -29.29 26.57 29.07
N GLU A 8 -28.34 26.68 28.15
CA GLU A 8 -28.25 25.78 27.00
C GLU A 8 -28.05 24.33 27.48
N PRO A 9 -28.71 23.33 26.86
CA PRO A 9 -28.43 21.93 27.16
C PRO A 9 -27.04 21.57 26.63
N ALA A 10 -26.15 21.16 27.53
CA ALA A 10 -24.85 20.60 27.19
C ALA A 10 -25.03 19.46 26.17
N THR A 11 -24.49 19.66 24.97
CA THR A 11 -24.52 18.69 23.88
C THR A 11 -23.81 17.41 24.34
N ALA A 12 -24.59 16.34 24.51
CA ALA A 12 -24.08 15.05 24.97
C ALA A 12 -23.01 14.50 23.98
N PRO A 13 -21.90 13.92 24.46
CA PRO A 13 -20.88 13.35 23.60
C PRO A 13 -21.47 12.19 22.77
N ALA A 14 -21.23 12.20 21.46
CA ALA A 14 -21.69 11.18 20.53
C ALA A 14 -21.32 9.74 21.00
N PRO A 15 -22.15 8.72 20.74
CA PRO A 15 -22.04 7.42 21.39
C PRO A 15 -20.79 6.62 20.97
N LYS A 16 -19.97 6.22 21.97
CA LYS A 16 -18.76 5.39 21.85
C LYS A 16 -18.90 4.14 20.97
N LYS A 17 -20.11 3.57 20.83
CA LYS A 17 -20.39 2.36 20.05
C LYS A 17 -20.10 2.54 18.55
N VAL A 18 -20.41 3.71 17.97
CA VAL A 18 -20.18 3.98 16.53
C VAL A 18 -18.68 4.01 16.24
N ALA A 19 -17.91 4.76 17.05
CA ALA A 19 -16.45 4.84 16.92
C ALA A 19 -15.73 3.49 17.07
N LEU A 20 -16.16 2.65 18.03
CA LEU A 20 -15.60 1.31 18.23
C LEU A 20 -15.82 0.41 17.01
N SER A 21 -16.98 0.53 16.38
CA SER A 21 -17.34 -0.29 15.22
C SER A 21 -16.62 0.12 13.92
N ASP A 22 -16.26 1.39 13.76
CA ASP A 22 -15.47 1.85 12.61
C ASP A 22 -13.99 1.45 12.75
N ALA A 23 -13.43 1.51 13.97
CA ALA A 23 -12.09 1.01 14.24
C ALA A 23 -11.97 -0.50 13.95
N ARG A 24 -13.00 -1.28 14.29
CA ARG A 24 -13.08 -2.71 13.95
C ARG A 24 -13.06 -2.93 12.44
N LEU A 25 -13.86 -2.18 11.67
CA LEU A 25 -13.90 -2.34 10.21
C LEU A 25 -12.55 -1.97 9.57
N ILE A 26 -11.90 -0.89 10.04
CA ILE A 26 -10.54 -0.53 9.59
C ILE A 26 -9.55 -1.66 9.89
N ALA A 27 -9.55 -2.18 11.12
CA ALA A 27 -8.66 -3.27 11.51
C ALA A 27 -8.92 -4.54 10.68
N LEU A 28 -10.19 -4.86 10.40
CA LEU A 28 -10.56 -5.99 9.55
C LEU A 28 -10.13 -5.81 8.10
N LEU A 29 -10.28 -4.61 7.54
CA LEU A 29 -9.84 -4.32 6.18
C LEU A 29 -8.32 -4.41 6.08
N VAL A 30 -7.59 -3.69 6.93
CA VAL A 30 -6.11 -3.66 6.88
C VAL A 30 -5.53 -5.02 7.23
N GLY A 31 -5.88 -5.56 8.41
CA GLY A 31 -5.37 -6.85 8.87
C GLY A 31 -5.84 -8.02 8.02
N GLY A 32 -7.11 -8.01 7.58
CA GLY A 32 -7.67 -9.06 6.73
C GLY A 32 -7.03 -9.10 5.35
N LEU A 33 -6.82 -7.95 4.70
CA LEU A 33 -6.16 -7.92 3.38
C LEU A 33 -4.67 -8.27 3.48
N MET A 34 -4.00 -7.84 4.56
CA MET A 34 -2.61 -8.24 4.82
C MET A 34 -2.50 -9.75 5.05
N ALA A 35 -3.34 -10.33 5.91
CA ALA A 35 -3.34 -11.76 6.19
C ALA A 35 -3.71 -12.58 4.94
N ALA A 36 -4.76 -12.18 4.22
CA ALA A 36 -5.17 -12.83 2.98
C ALA A 36 -4.05 -12.76 1.94
N GLY A 37 -3.41 -11.60 1.75
CA GLY A 37 -2.27 -11.45 0.85
C GLY A 37 -1.08 -12.33 1.24
N ALA A 38 -0.76 -12.41 2.54
CA ALA A 38 0.31 -13.25 3.06
C ALA A 38 0.02 -14.76 2.91
N VAL A 39 -1.25 -15.17 2.93
CA VAL A 39 -1.64 -16.56 2.64
C VAL A 39 -1.63 -16.83 1.13
N VAL A 40 -2.26 -15.97 0.33
CA VAL A 40 -2.39 -16.15 -1.11
C VAL A 40 -1.03 -16.12 -1.81
N GLN A 41 -0.08 -15.32 -1.32
CA GLN A 41 1.27 -15.27 -1.91
C GLN A 41 2.04 -16.60 -1.80
N ALA A 42 1.63 -17.52 -0.93
CA ALA A 42 2.22 -18.86 -0.88
C ALA A 42 1.85 -19.69 -2.13
N PHE A 43 0.80 -19.29 -2.85
CA PHE A 43 0.27 -20.00 -4.03
C PHE A 43 0.46 -19.23 -5.35
N VAL A 44 0.76 -17.93 -5.28
CA VAL A 44 0.91 -17.06 -6.45
C VAL A 44 2.38 -16.74 -6.66
N PRO A 45 2.93 -16.95 -7.88
CA PRO A 45 4.33 -16.68 -8.13
C PRO A 45 4.65 -15.19 -7.90
N PRO A 46 5.79 -14.91 -7.25
CA PRO A 46 6.20 -13.56 -6.95
C PRO A 46 6.50 -12.77 -8.23
N GLY A 47 6.12 -11.49 -8.27
CA GLY A 47 6.63 -10.59 -9.29
C GLY A 47 5.88 -9.27 -9.44
N PRO A 48 6.43 -8.34 -10.23
CA PRO A 48 5.85 -7.01 -10.45
C PRO A 48 4.43 -7.07 -11.03
N LEU A 49 4.20 -7.99 -11.98
CA LEU A 49 2.90 -8.15 -12.61
C LEU A 49 1.83 -8.60 -11.61
N ALA A 50 2.13 -9.61 -10.77
CA ALA A 50 1.19 -10.10 -9.77
C ALA A 50 0.85 -8.99 -8.75
N ALA A 51 1.83 -8.22 -8.31
CA ALA A 51 1.62 -7.11 -7.38
C ALA A 51 0.72 -6.01 -7.99
N VAL A 52 1.00 -5.56 -9.22
CA VAL A 52 0.24 -4.49 -9.88
C VAL A 52 -1.19 -4.93 -10.20
N LEU A 53 -1.38 -6.16 -10.72
CA LEU A 53 -2.71 -6.68 -11.00
C LEU A 53 -3.53 -6.85 -9.73
N THR A 54 -2.92 -7.38 -8.66
CA THR A 54 -3.58 -7.54 -7.36
C THR A 54 -4.01 -6.19 -6.80
N ALA A 55 -3.10 -5.20 -6.78
CA ALA A 55 -3.41 -3.87 -6.28
C ALA A 55 -4.53 -3.18 -7.09
N SER A 56 -4.46 -3.27 -8.42
CA SER A 56 -5.46 -2.69 -9.33
C SER A 56 -6.82 -3.37 -9.18
N ALA A 57 -6.86 -4.71 -9.23
CA ALA A 57 -8.12 -5.46 -9.12
C ALA A 57 -8.79 -5.26 -7.76
N LEU A 58 -8.02 -5.33 -6.66
CA LEU A 58 -8.55 -5.11 -5.31
C LEU A 58 -9.04 -3.69 -5.11
N SER A 59 -8.32 -2.67 -5.60
CA SER A 59 -8.77 -1.28 -5.47
C SER A 59 -10.09 -1.04 -6.22
N VAL A 60 -10.22 -1.54 -7.45
CA VAL A 60 -11.46 -1.46 -8.24
C VAL A 60 -12.60 -2.21 -7.53
N ALA A 61 -12.36 -3.42 -7.05
CA ALA A 61 -13.36 -4.21 -6.33
C ALA A 61 -13.84 -3.51 -5.05
N LEU A 62 -12.91 -2.95 -4.27
CA LEU A 62 -13.22 -2.21 -3.03
C LEU A 62 -14.01 -0.93 -3.30
N VAL A 63 -13.63 -0.15 -4.31
CA VAL A 63 -14.38 1.05 -4.72
C VAL A 63 -15.76 0.68 -5.23
N GLY A 64 -15.86 -0.33 -6.11
CA GLY A 64 -17.14 -0.82 -6.63
C GLY A 64 -18.06 -1.31 -5.52
N ALA A 65 -17.55 -2.12 -4.58
CA ALA A 65 -18.31 -2.58 -3.43
C ALA A 65 -18.73 -1.42 -2.52
N ALA A 66 -17.85 -0.45 -2.27
CA ALA A 66 -18.18 0.73 -1.48
C ALA A 66 -19.33 1.54 -2.09
N ILE A 67 -19.26 1.81 -3.40
CA ILE A 67 -20.27 2.57 -4.13
C ILE A 67 -21.58 1.80 -4.25
N ALA A 68 -21.54 0.47 -4.44
CA ALA A 68 -22.72 -0.36 -4.57
C ALA A 68 -23.45 -0.56 -3.23
N LEU A 69 -22.72 -0.84 -2.16
CA LEU A 69 -23.29 -1.13 -0.84
C LEU A 69 -23.74 0.14 -0.08
N ARG A 70 -23.40 1.35 -0.59
CA ARG A 70 -23.80 2.69 -0.09
C ARG A 70 -24.00 2.78 1.43
N GLY A 71 -22.99 2.37 2.19
CA GLY A 71 -23.12 2.24 3.65
C GLY A 71 -21.82 2.49 4.39
N ARG A 72 -21.63 1.74 5.47
CA ARG A 72 -20.48 1.90 6.38
C ARG A 72 -19.14 1.70 5.68
N LEU A 73 -19.08 0.80 4.70
CA LEU A 73 -17.90 0.59 3.88
C LEU A 73 -17.50 1.86 3.12
N LEU A 74 -18.48 2.53 2.50
CA LEU A 74 -18.27 3.78 1.77
C LEU A 74 -17.72 4.89 2.68
N ALA A 75 -18.34 5.07 3.85
CA ALA A 75 -17.89 6.04 4.84
C ALA A 75 -16.48 5.74 5.39
N THR A 76 -16.18 4.45 5.59
CA THR A 76 -14.87 4.02 6.12
C THR A 76 -13.76 4.17 5.09
N LEU A 77 -13.99 3.76 3.84
CA LEU A 77 -13.03 3.90 2.74
C LEU A 77 -12.74 5.36 2.43
N GLY A 78 -13.77 6.21 2.38
CA GLY A 78 -13.59 7.66 2.19
C GLY A 78 -13.07 8.43 3.41
N GLY A 79 -12.83 7.74 4.53
CA GLY A 79 -12.47 8.34 5.82
C GLY A 79 -10.98 8.56 6.00
N PHE A 80 -10.61 9.68 6.64
CA PHE A 80 -9.20 10.00 6.91
C PHE A 80 -8.52 8.96 7.83
N ARG A 81 -9.28 8.32 8.74
CA ARG A 81 -8.74 7.35 9.69
C ARG A 81 -8.15 6.13 8.99
N LEU A 82 -8.85 5.60 7.98
CA LEU A 82 -8.33 4.49 7.18
C LEU A 82 -7.06 4.93 6.45
N ALA A 83 -7.09 6.07 5.78
CA ALA A 83 -5.92 6.59 5.05
C ALA A 83 -4.69 6.74 5.96
N ALA A 84 -4.86 7.31 7.15
CA ALA A 84 -3.78 7.46 8.13
C ALA A 84 -3.21 6.11 8.59
N VAL A 85 -4.07 5.13 8.89
CA VAL A 85 -3.63 3.78 9.29
C VAL A 85 -2.90 3.07 8.15
N VAL A 86 -3.41 3.15 6.92
CA VAL A 86 -2.78 2.53 5.74
C VAL A 86 -1.43 3.19 5.43
N LEU A 87 -1.33 4.52 5.50
CA LEU A 87 -0.06 5.23 5.31
C LEU A 87 0.97 4.84 6.38
N LEU A 88 0.55 4.71 7.65
CA LEU A 88 1.42 4.24 8.71
C LEU A 88 1.89 2.80 8.47
N ALA A 89 1.00 1.90 8.06
CA ALA A 89 1.34 0.52 7.74
C ALA A 89 2.34 0.44 6.56
N LEU A 90 2.11 1.23 5.51
CA LEU A 90 3.03 1.35 4.38
C LEU A 90 4.38 1.91 4.80
N ALA A 91 4.42 2.92 5.68
CA ALA A 91 5.66 3.47 6.20
C ALA A 91 6.47 2.43 6.99
N VAL A 92 5.81 1.66 7.87
CA VAL A 92 6.45 0.57 8.62
C VAL A 92 6.97 -0.51 7.67
N ALA A 93 6.17 -0.94 6.69
CA ALA A 93 6.59 -1.92 5.69
C ALA A 93 7.79 -1.41 4.88
N SER A 94 7.79 -0.14 4.49
CA SER A 94 8.89 0.47 3.72
C SER A 94 10.18 0.57 4.54
N ALA A 95 10.06 0.90 5.84
CA ALA A 95 11.19 0.89 6.77
C ALA A 95 11.77 -0.53 6.92
N LEU A 96 10.92 -1.56 7.05
CA LEU A 96 11.36 -2.96 7.09
C LEU A 96 12.10 -3.35 5.81
N GLY A 97 11.56 -2.99 4.64
CA GLY A 97 12.23 -3.22 3.35
C GLY A 97 13.56 -2.49 3.19
N THR A 98 13.77 -1.41 3.94
CA THR A 98 15.05 -0.68 3.96
C THR A 98 16.06 -1.35 4.87
N PHE A 99 15.64 -1.86 6.04
CA PHE A 99 16.53 -2.54 6.98
C PHE A 99 16.90 -3.97 6.56
N ILE A 100 15.98 -4.65 5.86
CA ILE A 100 16.22 -5.99 5.33
C ILE A 100 16.74 -5.86 3.91
N LEU A 101 17.96 -6.33 3.66
CA LEU A 101 18.55 -6.29 2.33
C LEU A 101 17.67 -7.05 1.34
N GLN A 102 17.22 -6.39 0.27
CA GLN A 102 16.28 -6.96 -0.71
C GLN A 102 17.01 -7.77 -1.80
N ASP A 103 16.27 -8.62 -2.51
CA ASP A 103 16.69 -9.32 -3.74
C ASP A 103 17.98 -10.15 -3.59
N ARG A 104 18.15 -10.83 -2.44
CA ARG A 104 19.30 -11.75 -2.21
C ARG A 104 18.88 -13.21 -2.39
N PRO A 105 19.83 -14.12 -2.64
CA PRO A 105 19.52 -15.55 -2.67
C PRO A 105 19.01 -16.04 -1.31
N ALA A 106 18.10 -17.00 -1.28
CA ALA A 106 17.56 -17.57 -0.03
C ALA A 106 18.64 -18.06 0.96
N ALA A 107 19.78 -18.54 0.45
CA ALA A 107 20.92 -18.94 1.27
C ALA A 107 21.50 -17.77 2.10
N PHE A 108 21.54 -16.55 1.55
CA PHE A 108 21.98 -15.36 2.27
C PHE A 108 21.11 -15.11 3.50
N TYR A 109 19.78 -15.20 3.36
CA TYR A 109 18.86 -15.00 4.48
C TYR A 109 18.97 -16.10 5.53
N ARG A 110 19.14 -17.37 5.11
CA ARG A 110 19.37 -18.48 6.04
C ARG A 110 20.64 -18.28 6.87
N THR A 111 21.73 -17.83 6.25
CA THR A 111 22.99 -17.56 6.96
C THR A 111 22.88 -16.32 7.86
N LYS A 112 22.24 -15.24 7.39
CA LYS A 112 22.17 -13.97 8.12
C LYS A 112 21.17 -13.98 9.28
N TYR A 113 20.02 -14.64 9.12
CA TYR A 113 18.89 -14.57 10.06
C TYR A 113 18.59 -15.90 10.78
N GLY A 114 19.24 -17.00 10.40
CA GLY A 114 19.08 -18.30 11.07
C GLY A 114 17.62 -18.73 11.15
N ALA A 115 17.12 -18.93 12.37
CA ALA A 115 15.72 -19.34 12.63
C ALA A 115 14.68 -18.36 12.06
N ALA A 116 14.98 -17.06 11.97
CA ALA A 116 14.05 -16.07 11.45
C ALA A 116 13.98 -16.04 9.91
N ALA A 117 14.88 -16.75 9.21
CA ALA A 117 14.92 -16.76 7.76
C ALA A 117 13.63 -17.31 7.12
N GLY A 118 12.99 -18.29 7.76
CA GLY A 118 11.69 -18.82 7.30
C GLY A 118 10.58 -17.76 7.31
N LEU A 119 10.57 -16.90 8.33
CA LEU A 119 9.62 -15.78 8.43
C LEU A 119 9.93 -14.69 7.39
N VAL A 120 11.21 -14.35 7.22
CA VAL A 120 11.65 -13.38 6.21
C VAL A 120 11.21 -13.82 4.81
N LEU A 121 11.50 -15.06 4.43
CA LEU A 121 11.16 -15.60 3.11
C LEU A 121 9.65 -15.86 2.96
N GLY A 122 9.00 -16.39 4.00
CA GLY A 122 7.57 -16.72 3.96
C GLY A 122 6.67 -15.49 3.85
N LEU A 123 7.00 -14.42 4.59
CA LEU A 123 6.31 -13.13 4.48
C LEU A 123 6.84 -12.27 3.32
N ARG A 124 7.85 -12.75 2.58
CA ARG A 124 8.50 -12.01 1.50
C ARG A 124 9.09 -10.68 1.93
N LEU A 125 9.68 -10.63 3.11
CA LEU A 125 10.42 -9.45 3.57
C LEU A 125 11.73 -9.27 2.80
N ASP A 126 12.20 -10.29 2.09
CA ASP A 126 13.29 -10.24 1.11
C ASP A 126 12.93 -9.53 -0.21
N ASP A 127 11.63 -9.44 -0.52
CA ASP A 127 11.09 -8.75 -1.69
C ASP A 127 9.70 -8.16 -1.37
N ILE A 128 9.70 -7.20 -0.44
CA ILE A 128 8.49 -6.69 0.20
C ILE A 128 7.59 -5.94 -0.77
N PHE A 129 8.19 -5.22 -1.72
CA PHE A 129 7.49 -4.33 -2.65
C PHE A 129 6.70 -5.09 -3.72
N HIS A 130 7.02 -6.36 -3.95
CA HIS A 130 6.25 -7.25 -4.82
C HIS A 130 5.45 -8.31 -4.05
N SER A 131 5.36 -8.19 -2.72
CA SER A 131 4.51 -9.06 -1.89
C SER A 131 3.03 -8.72 -2.06
N LEU A 132 2.14 -9.72 -1.98
CA LEU A 132 0.71 -9.50 -2.21
C LEU A 132 0.04 -8.79 -1.04
N TRP A 133 0.56 -8.95 0.17
CA TRP A 133 0.06 -8.20 1.33
C TRP A 133 0.41 -6.71 1.25
N PHE A 134 1.58 -6.35 0.71
CA PHE A 134 1.93 -4.95 0.44
C PHE A 134 1.08 -4.38 -0.71
N ALA A 135 0.84 -5.16 -1.76
CA ALA A 135 -0.09 -4.79 -2.83
C ALA A 135 -1.51 -4.53 -2.30
N GLY A 136 -1.96 -5.29 -1.29
CA GLY A 136 -3.22 -5.04 -0.59
C GLY A 136 -3.25 -3.68 0.13
N LEU A 137 -2.16 -3.27 0.78
CA LEU A 137 -2.05 -1.94 1.40
C LEU A 137 -2.12 -0.83 0.35
N ILE A 138 -1.46 -1.00 -0.79
CA ILE A 138 -1.57 -0.09 -1.94
C ILE A 138 -3.01 -0.04 -2.46
N ALA A 139 -3.69 -1.19 -2.57
CA ALA A 139 -5.08 -1.24 -3.00
C ALA A 139 -6.01 -0.45 -2.07
N LEU A 140 -5.84 -0.59 -0.76
CA LEU A 140 -6.60 0.16 0.24
C LEU A 140 -6.33 1.66 0.16
N LEU A 141 -5.08 2.06 -0.07
CA LEU A 141 -4.72 3.46 -0.24
C LEU A 141 -5.42 4.05 -1.48
N VAL A 142 -5.30 3.41 -2.64
CA VAL A 142 -5.92 3.86 -3.90
C VAL A 142 -7.45 3.88 -3.75
N ALA A 143 -8.05 2.83 -3.19
CA ALA A 143 -9.49 2.78 -2.97
C ALA A 143 -9.97 3.90 -2.05
N GLY A 144 -9.23 4.20 -0.98
CA GLY A 144 -9.55 5.31 -0.07
C GLY A 144 -9.41 6.68 -0.73
N LEU A 145 -8.37 6.90 -1.53
CA LEU A 145 -8.19 8.13 -2.30
C LEU A 145 -9.35 8.35 -3.29
N VAL A 146 -9.69 7.33 -4.09
CA VAL A 146 -10.77 7.42 -5.08
C VAL A 146 -12.12 7.62 -4.39
N THR A 147 -12.40 6.85 -3.33
CA THR A 147 -13.67 6.93 -2.61
C THR A 147 -13.83 8.28 -1.90
N SER A 148 -12.77 8.79 -1.27
CA SER A 148 -12.82 10.08 -0.59
C SER A 148 -12.96 11.25 -1.57
N ALA A 149 -12.35 11.16 -2.76
CA ALA A 149 -12.56 12.12 -3.84
C ALA A 149 -14.00 12.09 -4.36
N TRP A 150 -14.55 10.90 -4.59
CA TRP A 150 -15.93 10.71 -5.03
C TRP A 150 -16.95 11.35 -4.07
N LEU A 151 -16.78 11.13 -2.76
CA LEU A 151 -17.69 11.67 -1.73
C LEU A 151 -17.63 13.19 -1.55
N ARG A 152 -16.62 13.86 -2.11
CA ARG A 152 -16.39 15.31 -1.94
C ARG A 152 -16.69 16.11 -3.19
N LEU A 153 -17.28 15.48 -4.20
CA LEU A 153 -17.79 16.15 -5.38
C LEU A 153 -19.05 16.97 -5.02
N PRO A 154 -19.32 18.08 -5.74
CA PRO A 154 -18.57 18.62 -6.87
C PRO A 154 -17.29 19.40 -6.48
N VAL A 155 -16.40 19.59 -7.45
CA VAL A 155 -15.18 20.40 -7.28
C VAL A 155 -15.55 21.87 -7.21
N THR A 156 -15.04 22.56 -6.19
CA THR A 156 -15.23 24.00 -5.93
C THR A 156 -13.88 24.65 -5.68
N ARG A 157 -13.81 25.98 -5.76
CA ARG A 157 -12.56 26.72 -5.46
C ARG A 157 -11.99 26.43 -4.06
N ARG A 158 -12.86 26.10 -3.09
CA ARG A 158 -12.46 25.81 -1.71
C ARG A 158 -11.84 24.42 -1.53
N ASN A 159 -12.16 23.45 -2.39
CA ASN A 159 -11.66 22.07 -2.30
C ASN A 159 -10.75 21.65 -3.46
N VAL A 160 -10.41 22.55 -4.39
CA VAL A 160 -9.55 22.25 -5.54
C VAL A 160 -8.18 21.69 -5.12
N GLY A 161 -7.60 22.21 -4.03
CA GLY A 161 -6.32 21.71 -3.51
C GLY A 161 -6.41 20.25 -3.03
N PHE A 162 -7.54 19.87 -2.41
CA PHE A 162 -7.79 18.48 -2.04
C PHE A 162 -7.77 17.57 -3.28
N PHE A 163 -8.49 17.96 -4.33
CA PHE A 163 -8.54 17.17 -5.57
C PHE A 163 -7.19 17.13 -6.30
N ALA A 164 -6.42 18.23 -6.28
CA ALA A 164 -5.08 18.28 -6.87
C ALA A 164 -4.12 17.27 -6.21
N VAL A 165 -4.11 17.19 -4.87
CA VAL A 165 -3.27 16.23 -4.15
C VAL A 165 -3.69 14.78 -4.44
N HIS A 166 -4.99 14.51 -4.50
CA HIS A 166 -5.49 13.17 -4.80
C HIS A 166 -5.12 12.76 -6.23
N LEU A 167 -5.36 13.64 -7.21
CA LEU A 167 -5.00 13.39 -8.60
C LEU A 167 -3.49 13.18 -8.76
N GLY A 168 -2.67 14.01 -8.14
CA GLY A 168 -1.21 13.87 -8.15
C GLY A 168 -0.76 12.53 -7.55
N THR A 169 -1.34 12.13 -6.42
CA THR A 169 -0.99 10.85 -5.78
C THR A 169 -1.43 9.66 -6.63
N VAL A 170 -2.64 9.69 -7.21
CA VAL A 170 -3.12 8.65 -8.12
C VAL A 170 -2.23 8.56 -9.36
N LEU A 171 -1.81 9.69 -9.92
CA LEU A 171 -0.91 9.72 -11.07
C LEU A 171 0.48 9.14 -10.73
N ILE A 172 1.04 9.47 -9.56
CA ILE A 172 2.32 8.89 -9.09
C ILE A 172 2.20 7.37 -8.95
N LEU A 173 1.13 6.88 -8.33
CA LEU A 173 0.91 5.44 -8.15
C LEU A 173 0.68 4.72 -9.49
N ALA A 174 -0.06 5.33 -10.42
CA ALA A 174 -0.24 4.80 -11.76
C ALA A 174 1.10 4.74 -12.53
N GLY A 175 1.90 5.81 -12.45
CA GLY A 175 3.25 5.85 -13.01
C GLY A 175 4.14 4.77 -12.43
N ALA A 176 4.16 4.60 -11.11
CA ALA A 176 4.92 3.54 -10.44
C ALA A 176 4.46 2.14 -10.87
N GLY A 177 3.15 1.91 -11.02
CA GLY A 177 2.61 0.66 -11.54
C GLY A 177 3.05 0.37 -12.97
N LEU A 178 3.01 1.36 -13.86
CA LEU A 178 3.51 1.23 -15.23
C LEU A 178 5.02 0.96 -15.25
N SER A 179 5.81 1.69 -14.45
CA SER A 179 7.24 1.44 -14.33
C SER A 179 7.52 0.03 -13.82
N ALA A 180 6.77 -0.47 -12.84
CA ALA A 180 6.93 -1.84 -12.36
C ALA A 180 6.70 -2.90 -13.45
N LEU A 181 5.79 -2.64 -14.40
CA LEU A 181 5.46 -3.56 -15.50
C LEU A 181 6.41 -3.45 -16.71
N PHE A 182 6.90 -2.25 -17.01
CA PHE A 182 7.55 -1.95 -18.29
C PHE A 182 8.99 -1.47 -18.16
N ALA A 183 9.52 -1.22 -16.95
CA ALA A 183 10.88 -0.73 -16.80
C ALA A 183 11.93 -1.76 -17.23
N THR A 184 12.93 -1.29 -17.95
CA THR A 184 14.18 -2.00 -18.20
C THR A 184 15.18 -1.64 -17.11
N LYS A 185 15.80 -2.64 -16.48
CA LYS A 185 16.79 -2.46 -15.41
C LYS A 185 18.19 -2.72 -16.00
N GLY A 186 19.06 -1.72 -15.89
CA GLY A 186 20.49 -1.84 -16.20
C GLY A 186 21.30 -2.08 -14.93
N ARG A 187 22.33 -2.93 -15.01
CA ARG A 187 23.29 -3.13 -13.92
C ARG A 187 24.70 -2.79 -14.39
N VAL A 188 25.42 -2.02 -13.57
CA VAL A 188 26.84 -1.76 -13.72
C VAL A 188 27.53 -2.29 -12.48
N ASP A 189 28.27 -3.38 -12.64
CA ASP A 189 29.06 -3.96 -11.56
C ASP A 189 30.38 -3.20 -11.42
N LEU A 190 30.44 -2.31 -10.42
CA LEU A 190 31.66 -1.58 -10.10
C LEU A 190 32.59 -2.47 -9.27
N ARG A 191 33.69 -2.92 -9.89
CA ARG A 191 34.78 -3.62 -9.21
C ARG A 191 35.93 -2.64 -8.99
N ILE A 192 36.33 -2.47 -7.73
CA ILE A 192 37.45 -1.59 -7.37
C ILE A 192 38.73 -2.16 -8.01
N GLY A 193 39.41 -1.34 -8.83
CA GLY A 193 40.63 -1.72 -9.54
C GLY A 193 40.42 -2.52 -10.83
N ALA A 194 39.18 -2.72 -11.28
CA ALA A 194 38.91 -3.28 -12.61
C ALA A 194 38.87 -2.19 -13.68
N GLU A 195 39.16 -2.57 -14.92
CA GLU A 195 38.96 -1.71 -16.10
C GLU A 195 37.52 -1.16 -16.14
N PRO A 196 37.32 0.09 -16.61
CA PRO A 196 36.00 0.68 -16.73
C PRO A 196 35.07 -0.24 -17.53
N ALA A 197 33.90 -0.56 -16.97
CA ALA A 197 32.92 -1.36 -17.67
C ALA A 197 32.48 -0.66 -18.97
N SER A 198 32.78 -1.25 -20.12
CA SER A 198 32.43 -0.72 -21.45
C SER A 198 31.04 -1.14 -21.92
N LEU A 199 30.40 -2.09 -21.23
CA LEU A 199 29.07 -2.63 -21.54
C LEU A 199 28.20 -2.67 -20.29
N VAL A 200 26.93 -2.28 -20.43
CA VAL A 200 25.91 -2.35 -19.39
C VAL A 200 25.01 -3.54 -19.67
N ALA A 201 24.89 -4.46 -18.72
CA ALA A 201 23.91 -5.54 -18.82
C ALA A 201 22.51 -4.94 -18.63
N VAL A 202 21.70 -4.93 -19.70
CA VAL A 202 20.32 -4.46 -19.67
C VAL A 202 19.40 -5.67 -19.68
N THR A 203 18.57 -5.78 -18.66
CA THR A 203 17.53 -6.80 -18.57
C THR A 203 16.16 -6.13 -18.48
N ARG A 204 15.12 -6.79 -19.00
CA ARG A 204 13.75 -6.36 -18.71
C ARG A 204 13.51 -6.53 -17.21
N GLY A 205 12.86 -5.58 -16.55
CA GLY A 205 12.57 -5.65 -15.13
C GLY A 205 11.88 -6.97 -14.76
N GLY A 206 12.50 -7.76 -13.88
CA GLY A 206 11.96 -9.05 -13.43
C GLY A 206 12.64 -10.31 -14.01
N ALA A 207 13.67 -10.19 -14.85
CA ALA A 207 14.47 -11.35 -15.26
C ALA A 207 15.42 -11.83 -14.13
N PRO A 208 15.60 -13.15 -13.93
CA PRO A 208 16.47 -13.69 -12.87
C PRO A 208 17.92 -13.24 -13.07
N THR A 209 18.47 -12.61 -12.03
CA THR A 209 19.81 -12.00 -11.98
C THR A 209 20.92 -13.01 -11.65
N GLY A 210 20.74 -14.27 -12.06
CA GLY A 210 21.57 -15.40 -11.62
C GLY A 210 22.64 -15.87 -12.60
N GLU A 211 22.63 -15.45 -13.86
CA GLU A 211 23.58 -15.98 -14.84
C GLU A 211 24.75 -15.01 -15.04
N LYS A 212 25.93 -15.53 -14.68
CA LYS A 212 27.23 -14.89 -14.87
C LYS A 212 27.42 -14.58 -16.35
N ILE A 213 27.75 -13.34 -16.67
CA ILE A 213 28.57 -13.02 -17.86
C ILE A 213 30.02 -13.12 -17.42
#